data_AF-A0A7W5TV28-F1
#
_entry.id   AF-A0A7W5TV28-F1
#
_cell.length_a   1.000
_cell.length_b   1.000
_cell.length_c   1.000
_cell.angle_alpha   90.00
_cell.angle_beta   90.00
_cell.angle_gamma   90.00
#
_symmetry.space_group_name_H-M   'P 1'
#
loop_
_entity.id
_entity.type
_entity.pdbx_description
1 polymer ?
#
loop_
_entity_poly.entity_id
_entity_poly.type
_entity_poly.pdbx_seq_one_letter_code
_entity_poly.pdbx_strand_id
1 'polypeptide(L)'
;MTQPPSSENWEQPQGGYGPPPRQAGPDTTGFFKALFDFSFKSFVTIKFAAIIYGIALVLIGIFTLIGVILAFVTMTEEPLVGFFTLVLVVILAPFYLILVRLTLELYVAMIRTAQNTAATKSELENLRWDMSQRG
;
A
#
# COMPACT_ATOMS: atom_id res chain seq x y z
N MET A 1 -66.62 -42.56 0.25
CA MET A 1 -65.88 -41.29 0.32
C MET A 1 -65.25 -41.22 1.70
N THR A 2 -63.99 -41.63 1.82
CA THR A 2 -63.25 -41.67 3.09
C THR A 2 -62.29 -40.48 3.12
N GLN A 3 -62.52 -39.54 4.03
CA GLN A 3 -61.61 -38.42 4.31
C GLN A 3 -60.25 -38.96 4.79
N PRO A 4 -59.11 -38.44 4.29
CA PRO A 4 -57.81 -38.72 4.90
C PRO A 4 -57.65 -37.93 6.22
N PRO A 5 -56.88 -38.47 7.18
CA PRO A 5 -56.69 -37.87 8.49
C PRO A 5 -55.88 -36.58 8.43
N SER A 6 -56.25 -35.66 9.33
CA SER A 6 -55.62 -34.38 9.62
C SER A 6 -54.11 -34.51 9.83
N SER A 7 -53.32 -33.75 9.07
CA SER A 7 -51.88 -33.64 9.25
C SER A 7 -51.54 -33.07 10.63
N GLU A 8 -50.89 -33.89 11.46
CA GLU A 8 -50.26 -33.48 12.72
C GLU A 8 -49.27 -32.34 12.48
N ASN A 9 -49.55 -31.21 13.13
CA ASN A 9 -48.72 -30.03 13.14
C ASN A 9 -47.58 -30.28 14.14
N TRP A 10 -46.42 -30.68 13.64
CA TRP A 10 -45.21 -30.80 14.46
C TRP A 10 -44.71 -29.39 14.83
N GLU A 11 -44.98 -28.96 16.06
CA GLU A 11 -44.45 -27.74 16.65
C GLU A 11 -42.92 -27.86 16.79
N GLN A 12 -42.19 -27.15 15.95
CA GLN A 12 -40.73 -27.04 16.06
C GLN A 12 -40.37 -26.00 17.14
N PRO A 13 -39.44 -26.30 18.06
CA PRO A 13 -39.01 -25.34 19.07
C PRO A 13 -38.24 -24.20 18.38
N GLN A 14 -38.72 -22.97 18.56
CA GLN A 14 -38.11 -21.75 18.03
C GLN A 14 -36.72 -21.51 18.66
N GLY A 15 -35.69 -22.04 18.02
CA GLY A 15 -34.30 -21.62 18.23
C GLY A 15 -34.07 -20.28 17.53
N GLY A 16 -34.02 -19.21 18.30
CA GLY A 16 -33.77 -17.85 17.81
C GLY A 16 -32.41 -17.71 17.14
N TYR A 17 -32.40 -17.77 15.81
CA TYR A 17 -31.29 -17.27 15.00
C TYR A 17 -31.45 -15.76 14.83
N GLY A 18 -30.82 -14.99 15.72
CA GLY A 18 -30.53 -13.59 15.45
C GLY A 18 -29.64 -13.48 14.20
N PRO A 19 -29.77 -12.42 13.39
CA PRO A 19 -28.89 -12.23 12.23
C PRO A 19 -27.43 -12.23 12.71
N PRO A 20 -26.51 -12.90 11.97
CA PRO A 20 -25.12 -12.97 12.38
C PRO A 20 -24.56 -11.56 12.56
N PRO A 21 -23.68 -11.34 13.55
CA PRO A 21 -23.00 -10.06 13.68
C PRO A 21 -22.31 -9.79 12.36
N ARG A 22 -22.65 -8.65 11.73
CA ARG A 22 -21.93 -8.15 10.56
C ARG A 22 -20.48 -8.04 11.00
N GLN A 23 -19.66 -9.01 10.60
CA GLN A 23 -18.22 -8.88 10.65
C GLN A 23 -17.93 -7.59 9.89
N ALA A 24 -17.46 -6.59 10.62
CA ALA A 24 -16.95 -5.37 10.02
C ALA A 24 -15.98 -5.82 8.93
N GLY A 25 -16.38 -5.59 7.68
CA GLY A 25 -15.56 -5.95 6.53
C GLY A 25 -14.17 -5.34 6.72
N PRO A 26 -13.11 -5.99 6.23
CA PRO A 26 -11.73 -5.59 6.45
C PRO A 26 -11.63 -4.08 6.31
N ASP A 27 -11.25 -3.39 7.40
CA ASP A 27 -11.30 -1.93 7.52
C ASP A 27 -10.80 -1.28 6.25
N THR A 28 -11.72 -0.92 5.36
CA THR A 28 -11.45 -0.13 4.17
C THR A 28 -11.30 1.31 4.63
N THR A 29 -10.33 1.57 5.50
CA THR A 29 -9.85 2.92 5.72
C THR A 29 -9.36 3.38 4.36
N GLY A 30 -10.19 4.21 3.70
CA GLY A 30 -10.01 4.55 2.29
C GLY A 30 -8.58 5.01 2.02
N PHE A 31 -8.04 4.60 0.87
CA PHE A 31 -6.68 4.91 0.40
C PHE A 31 -6.22 6.33 0.77
N PHE A 32 -7.05 7.33 0.51
CA PHE A 32 -6.77 8.74 0.81
C PHE A 32 -6.72 9.04 2.31
N LYS A 33 -7.62 8.47 3.11
CA LYS A 33 -7.61 8.62 4.58
C LYS A 33 -6.35 8.01 5.20
N ALA A 34 -5.88 6.88 4.67
CA ALA A 34 -4.63 6.26 5.11
C ALA A 34 -3.39 7.01 4.61
N LEU A 35 -3.43 7.64 3.43
CA LEU A 35 -2.34 8.46 2.89
C LEU A 35 -2.15 9.77 3.67
N PHE A 36 -3.24 10.39 4.13
CA PHE A 36 -3.22 11.60 4.97
C PHE A 36 -3.28 11.28 6.48
N ASP A 37 -2.98 10.04 6.88
CA ASP A 37 -2.89 9.69 8.29
C ASP A 37 -1.52 10.10 8.86
N PHE A 38 -1.44 11.31 9.40
CA PHE A 38 -0.25 11.86 10.08
C PHE A 38 0.11 11.12 11.38
N SER A 39 -0.67 10.12 11.81
CA SER A 39 -0.38 9.29 12.98
C SER A 39 0.67 8.19 12.73
N PHE A 40 1.07 7.93 11.47
CA PHE A 40 2.05 6.89 11.08
C PHE A 40 1.80 5.47 11.65
N LYS A 41 0.57 5.14 12.07
CA LYS A 41 0.25 3.83 12.68
C LYS A 41 0.14 2.69 11.67
N SER A 42 0.01 3.01 10.38
CA SER A 42 -0.02 2.04 9.29
C SER A 42 1.28 2.12 8.50
N PHE A 43 1.91 0.98 8.21
CA PHE A 43 3.07 0.88 7.33
C PHE A 43 2.63 1.08 5.87
N VAL A 44 2.24 2.32 5.56
CA VAL A 44 1.76 2.85 4.28
C VAL A 44 2.75 2.57 3.14
N THR A 45 4.05 2.44 3.46
CA THR A 45 5.11 2.37 2.47
C THR A 45 5.03 1.19 1.50
N ILE A 46 4.69 -0.05 1.94
CA ILE A 46 4.61 -1.20 1.00
C ILE A 46 3.38 -1.10 0.10
N LYS A 47 2.20 -0.87 0.69
CA LYS A 47 0.93 -0.90 -0.05
C LYS A 47 0.85 0.21 -1.10
N PHE A 48 1.57 1.31 -0.88
CA PHE A 48 1.44 2.50 -1.71
C PHE A 48 2.74 2.92 -2.41
N ALA A 49 3.85 2.19 -2.29
CA ALA A 49 5.11 2.51 -2.97
C ALA A 49 4.92 2.77 -4.48
N ALA A 50 4.12 1.94 -5.16
CA ALA A 50 3.85 2.12 -6.60
C ALA A 50 3.08 3.42 -6.90
N ILE A 51 2.11 3.79 -6.06
CA ILE A 51 1.33 5.03 -6.22
C ILE A 51 2.18 6.25 -5.87
N ILE A 52 2.98 6.17 -4.81
CA ILE A 52 3.95 7.20 -4.42
C ILE A 52 4.96 7.43 -5.54
N TYR A 53 5.49 6.36 -6.14
CA TYR A 53 6.37 6.45 -7.31
C TYR A 53 5.66 7.12 -8.49
N GLY A 54 4.42 6.72 -8.80
CA GLY A 54 3.63 7.32 -9.87
C GLY A 54 3.42 8.82 -9.67
N ILE A 55 3.06 9.24 -8.46
CA ILE A 55 2.91 10.66 -8.10
C ILE A 55 4.25 11.39 -8.23
N ALA A 56 5.33 10.83 -7.68
CA ALA A 56 6.66 11.42 -7.76
C ALA A 56 7.12 11.59 -9.22
N LEU A 57 6.86 10.59 -10.07
CA LEU A 57 7.19 10.63 -11.50
C LEU A 57 6.43 11.76 -12.21
N VAL A 58 5.13 11.90 -11.95
CA VAL A 58 4.30 12.97 -12.52
C VAL A 58 4.79 14.34 -12.05
N LEU A 59 5.04 14.50 -10.75
CA LEU A 59 5.53 15.76 -10.17
C LEU A 59 6.89 16.15 -10.74
N ILE A 60 7.84 15.23 -10.78
CA ILE A 60 9.17 15.48 -11.37
C ILE A 60 9.02 15.84 -12.85
N GLY A 61 8.15 15.17 -13.60
CA GLY A 61 7.85 15.52 -14.99
C GLY A 61 7.32 16.94 -15.14
N ILE A 62 6.36 17.35 -14.30
CA ILE A 62 5.81 18.71 -14.30
C ILE A 62 6.89 19.75 -13.94
N PHE A 63 7.66 19.52 -12.87
CA PHE A 63 8.73 20.42 -12.47
C PHE A 63 9.83 20.53 -13.54
N THR A 64 10.14 19.43 -14.22
CA THR A 64 11.09 19.43 -15.34
C THR A 64 10.56 20.28 -16.49
N LEU A 65 9.28 20.13 -16.86
CA LEU A 65 8.65 20.92 -17.90
C LEU A 65 8.68 22.42 -17.56
N ILE A 66 8.29 22.78 -16.32
CA ILE A 66 8.36 24.16 -15.83
C ILE A 66 9.80 24.67 -15.88
N GLY A 67 10.77 23.88 -15.40
CA GLY A 67 12.19 24.25 -15.40
C GLY A 67 12.74 24.49 -16.81
N VAL A 68 12.33 23.67 -17.79
CA VAL A 68 12.71 23.86 -19.20
C VAL A 68 12.13 25.17 -19.75
N ILE A 69 10.85 25.46 -19.47
CA ILE A 69 10.22 26.73 -19.90
C ILE A 69 10.96 27.92 -19.27
N LEU A 70 11.24 27.87 -17.97
CA LEU A 70 11.97 28.93 -17.26
C LEU A 70 13.38 29.11 -17.80
N ALA A 71 14.06 28.02 -18.18
CA ALA A 71 15.38 28.09 -18.79
C ALA A 71 15.35 28.84 -20.13
N PHE A 72 14.36 28.55 -21.00
CA PHE A 72 14.18 29.28 -22.25
C PHE A 72 13.80 30.74 -22.05
N VAL A 73 12.93 31.05 -21.08
CA VAL A 73 12.60 32.44 -20.74
C VAL A 73 13.86 33.18 -20.27
N THR A 74 14.66 32.56 -19.41
CA THR A 74 15.91 33.16 -18.90
C THR A 74 16.92 33.40 -20.01
N MET A 75 16.98 32.54 -21.03
CA MET A 75 17.86 32.75 -22.19
C MET A 75 17.58 34.03 -22.98
N THR A 76 16.39 34.62 -22.87
CA THR A 76 16.05 35.87 -23.59
C THR A 76 16.82 37.08 -23.06
N GLU A 77 17.10 37.11 -21.76
CA GLU A 77 17.86 38.16 -21.09
C GLU A 77 19.33 37.73 -20.88
N GLU A 78 19.53 36.48 -20.44
CA GLU A 78 20.83 35.93 -20.05
C GLU A 78 21.06 34.54 -20.69
N PRO A 79 21.54 34.49 -21.95
CA PRO A 79 21.64 33.25 -22.73
C PRO A 79 22.46 32.16 -22.04
N LEU A 80 23.58 32.53 -21.42
CA LEU A 80 24.49 31.57 -20.80
C LEU A 80 23.88 30.96 -19.53
N VAL A 81 23.19 31.77 -18.73
CA VAL A 81 22.51 31.32 -17.51
C VAL A 81 21.39 30.34 -17.88
N GLY A 82 20.53 30.73 -18.82
CA GLY A 82 19.45 29.86 -19.28
C GLY A 82 19.95 28.53 -19.87
N PHE A 83 21.09 28.53 -20.58
CA PHE A 83 21.72 27.30 -21.06
C PHE A 83 22.14 26.35 -19.93
N PHE A 84 22.85 26.87 -18.93
CA PHE A 84 23.25 26.05 -17.79
C PHE A 84 22.04 25.57 -16.97
N THR A 85 21.00 26.39 -16.82
CA THR A 85 19.75 25.97 -16.17
C THR A 85 19.09 24.82 -16.93
N LEU A 86 19.00 24.89 -18.26
CA LEU A 86 18.43 23.83 -19.09
C LEU A 86 19.20 22.51 -18.92
N VAL A 87 20.53 22.57 -19.03
CA VAL A 87 21.40 21.40 -18.84
C VAL A 87 21.22 20.80 -17.45
N LEU A 88 21.19 21.64 -16.42
CA LEU A 88 21.03 21.22 -15.03
C LEU A 88 19.67 20.57 -14.79
N VAL A 89 18.57 21.15 -15.29
CA VAL A 89 17.22 20.57 -15.16
C VAL A 89 17.13 19.20 -15.84
N VAL A 90 17.66 19.08 -17.06
CA VAL A 90 17.64 17.82 -17.84
C VAL A 90 18.46 16.72 -17.19
N ILE A 91 19.59 17.06 -16.57
CA ILE A 91 20.44 16.07 -15.87
C ILE A 91 19.87 15.71 -14.49
N LEU A 92 19.36 16.68 -13.74
CA LEU A 92 18.85 16.43 -12.39
C LEU A 92 17.52 15.66 -12.39
N ALA A 93 16.66 15.86 -13.39
CA ALA A 93 15.38 15.15 -13.47
C ALA A 93 15.50 13.61 -13.38
N PRO A 94 16.29 12.93 -14.24
CA PRO A 94 16.49 11.47 -14.14
C PRO A 94 17.25 11.08 -12.87
N PHE A 95 18.18 11.92 -12.40
CA PHE A 95 18.88 11.67 -11.14
C PHE A 95 17.91 11.61 -9.95
N TYR A 96 16.97 12.55 -9.84
CA TYR A 96 15.92 12.53 -8.83
C TYR A 96 15.01 11.30 -8.95
N LEU A 97 14.65 10.90 -10.17
CA LEU A 97 13.85 9.67 -10.38
C LEU A 97 14.57 8.42 -9.88
N ILE A 98 15.88 8.31 -10.15
CA ILE A 98 16.72 7.21 -9.66
C ILE A 98 16.76 7.20 -8.13
N LEU A 99 16.95 8.36 -7.50
CA LEU A 99 16.93 8.47 -6.04
C LEU A 99 15.60 8.01 -5.45
N VAL A 100 14.47 8.47 -5.99
CA VAL A 100 13.14 8.02 -5.55
C VAL A 100 13.01 6.50 -5.68
N ARG A 101 13.46 5.92 -6.79
CA ARG A 101 13.43 4.47 -7.00
C ARG A 101 14.28 3.73 -5.97
N LEU A 102 15.51 4.18 -5.75
CA LEU A 102 16.43 3.60 -4.78
C LEU A 102 15.87 3.65 -3.35
N THR A 103 15.29 4.79 -2.97
CA THR A 103 14.69 4.96 -1.65
C THR A 103 13.47 4.06 -1.46
N LEU A 104 12.58 3.97 -2.45
CA LEU A 104 11.43 3.06 -2.39
C LEU A 104 11.86 1.60 -2.33
N GLU A 105 12.87 1.21 -3.12
CA GLU A 105 13.43 -0.13 -3.12
C GLU A 105 14.04 -0.47 -1.75
N LEU A 106 14.78 0.46 -1.15
CA LEU A 106 15.33 0.32 0.19
C LEU A 106 14.22 0.12 1.25
N TYR A 107 13.16 0.92 1.21
CA TYR A 107 12.05 0.77 2.15
C TYR A 107 11.32 -0.57 1.99
N VAL A 108 11.07 -1.00 0.75
CA VAL A 108 10.44 -2.30 0.47
C VAL A 108 11.35 -3.44 0.95
N ALA A 109 12.65 -3.36 0.71
CA ALA A 109 13.64 -4.36 1.14
C ALA A 109 13.75 -4.45 2.68
N MET A 110 13.76 -3.32 3.38
CA MET A 110 13.78 -3.25 4.84
C MET A 110 12.57 -3.96 5.45
N ILE A 111 11.38 -3.69 4.93
CA ILE A 111 10.14 -4.26 5.48
C ILE A 111 10.03 -5.76 5.13
N ARG A 112 10.43 -6.17 3.92
CA ARG A 112 10.51 -7.60 3.55
C ARG A 112 11.47 -8.37 4.45
N THR A 113 12.59 -7.76 4.82
CA THR A 113 13.54 -8.33 5.79
C THR A 113 12.89 -8.53 7.15
N ALA A 114 12.15 -7.54 7.65
CA ALA A 114 11.43 -7.65 8.93
C ALA A 114 10.36 -8.76 8.92
N GLN A 115 9.68 -8.97 7.79
CA GLN A 115 8.68 -10.03 7.64
C GLN A 115 9.32 -11.44 7.61
N ASN A 116 10.47 -11.61 6.96
CA ASN A 116 11.15 -12.90 6.91
C ASN A 116 11.63 -13.35 8.31
N THR A 117 12.04 -12.44 9.18
CA THR A 117 12.44 -12.79 10.56
C THR A 117 11.27 -13.31 11.40
N ALA A 118 10.04 -12.82 11.15
CA ALA A 118 8.85 -13.29 11.86
C ALA A 118 8.47 -14.73 11.49
N ALA A 119 8.63 -15.11 10.21
CA ALA A 119 8.28 -16.44 9.72
C ALA A 119 9.19 -17.56 10.29
N THR A 120 10.48 -17.28 10.44
CA THR A 120 11.44 -18.26 10.99
C THR A 120 11.14 -18.61 12.45
N LYS A 121 10.57 -17.68 13.22
CA LYS A 121 10.25 -17.91 14.63
C LYS A 121 9.04 -18.84 14.83
N SER A 122 8.02 -18.72 13.97
CA SER A 122 6.83 -19.57 14.02
C SER A 122 7.12 -21.03 13.64
N GLU A 123 8.02 -21.29 12.68
CA GLU A 123 8.44 -22.66 12.36
C GLU A 123 9.24 -23.30 13.49
N LEU A 124 10.15 -22.54 14.12
CA LEU A 124 10.92 -23.00 15.28
C LEU A 124 10.03 -23.38 16.46
N GLU A 125 8.98 -22.62 16.73
CA GLU A 125 8.00 -22.96 17.78
C GLU A 125 7.21 -24.23 17.46
N ASN A 126 6.79 -24.40 16.21
CA ASN A 126 6.05 -25.59 15.79
C ASN A 126 6.93 -26.86 15.84
N LEU A 127 8.20 -26.76 15.42
CA LEU A 127 9.17 -27.85 15.49
C LEU A 127 9.56 -28.20 16.93
N ARG A 128 9.74 -27.19 17.79
CA ARG A 128 9.97 -27.40 19.22
C ARG A 128 8.80 -28.14 19.87
N TRP A 129 7.58 -27.78 19.51
CA TRP A 129 6.38 -28.44 20.02
C TRP A 129 6.28 -29.90 19.55
N ASP A 130 6.61 -30.20 18.28
CA ASP A 130 6.64 -31.58 17.76
C ASP A 130 7.71 -32.42 18.47
N MET A 131 8.90 -31.87 18.70
CA MET A 131 9.96 -32.55 19.47
C MET A 131 9.57 -32.78 20.94
N SER A 132 8.77 -31.89 21.53
CA SER A 132 8.24 -32.05 22.88
C SER A 132 7.16 -33.13 23.01
N GLN A 133 6.46 -33.50 21.93
CA GLN A 133 5.46 -34.58 21.96
C GLN A 133 6.06 -35.97 21.68
N ARG A 134 7.27 -36.00 21.10
CA ARG A 134 7.92 -37.23 20.65
C ARG A 134 8.90 -37.83 21.66
N GLY A 135 9.19 -37.13 22.77
CA GLY A 135 10.01 -37.62 23.89
C GLY A 135 9.16 -37.91 25.12
#